data_AF-R1GRD2-F1
#
_entry.id   AF-R1GRD2-F1
#
_cell.length_a   1.000
_cell.length_b   1.000
_cell.length_c   1.000
_cell.angle_alpha   90.00
_cell.angle_beta   90.00
_cell.angle_gamma   90.00
#
_symmetry.space_group_name_H-M   'P 1'
#
loop_
_entity.id
_entity.type
_entity.pdbx_description
1 polymer ?
#
loop_
_entity_poly.entity_id
_entity_poly.type
_entity_poly.pdbx_seq_one_letter_code
_entity_poly.pdbx_strand_id
1 'polypeptide(L)'
;MVSVVKEECRPATLAKVSSTRKHLGDTLKQRGVADHLSNKIQLCFSEAAANLIEHTEPHPTFIAVSLECVDGAWMLHIEDDGEYWDPTLADRVQSLDTFEEKEGGRGLALIHSLTDGLEYVKRTTFGANRLTLKWKIQQVATKPSVLVVEDDDSQRRLISAYLSEHFKVSEAANGQEALQFLMNNHVDLVISDIRMPSMDGLDLKRALHKQTNTLLTPFIFLTYADSQEVRDNAMGLGIDDYILKPVTKSALVQSARRVLHRSEQIYRQLTDKVNHRITHSLTPSLPTESRNWQIAIATRNTGIGGGDLVLHRNTDDFLMINMVDVMGHDVAAKFFSYAYGGYLRGLMYHVDDTSDPCGTLLSRLSDCAMDDNLLSQVILTCCSVALYDNATLSMATAGHPPPIKVSVLGAELMDVGGIMPGVLYGADYQTLTSRLSSGERIALYTDGLFEAADSTESRQVLEKAVMRELENTRSLPVGEAVQHVMQVFDNYGDWHRDDATIVLLEYAEPVLD
;
A
#
# COMPACT_ATOMS: atom_id res chain seq x y z
N MET A 1 16.20 27.18 -7.05
CA MET A 1 15.33 27.39 -5.87
C MET A 1 14.07 28.09 -6.33
N VAL A 2 13.05 27.32 -6.67
CA VAL A 2 11.68 27.84 -6.67
C VAL A 2 11.00 27.01 -5.60
N SER A 3 10.79 27.61 -4.42
CA SER A 3 9.92 27.02 -3.40
C SER A 3 8.56 26.78 -4.06
N VAL A 4 8.15 25.52 -4.07
CA VAL A 4 6.93 25.04 -4.74
C VAL A 4 5.71 25.30 -3.86
N VAL A 5 5.92 25.31 -2.55
CA VAL A 5 4.94 25.61 -1.50
C VAL A 5 5.64 26.42 -0.42
N LYS A 6 5.01 27.49 0.08
CA LYS A 6 5.44 28.22 1.27
C LYS A 6 4.21 28.60 2.09
N GLU A 7 4.07 27.96 3.25
CA GLU A 7 2.94 28.13 4.15
C GLU A 7 3.42 28.37 5.58
N GLU A 8 2.57 28.97 6.41
CA GLU A 8 2.91 29.26 7.82
C GLU A 8 1.72 28.94 8.75
N CYS A 9 1.98 28.10 9.74
CA CYS A 9 1.08 27.85 10.86
C CYS A 9 1.30 28.92 11.94
N ARG A 10 0.53 30.01 11.88
CA ARG A 10 0.48 31.03 12.95
C ARG A 10 -0.95 31.23 13.46
N PRO A 11 -1.24 31.02 14.75
CA PRO A 11 -0.37 30.42 15.77
C PRO A 11 -0.10 28.93 15.50
N ALA A 12 1.03 28.41 15.97
CA ALA A 12 1.38 26.99 15.87
C ALA A 12 0.43 26.14 16.73
N THR A 13 -0.64 25.65 16.12
CA THR A 13 -1.70 24.85 16.76
C THR A 13 -2.06 23.66 15.88
N LEU A 14 -2.52 22.55 16.48
CA LEU A 14 -2.89 21.33 15.74
C LEU A 14 -3.96 21.59 14.67
N ALA A 15 -4.93 22.47 14.98
CA ALA A 15 -5.95 22.90 14.02
C ALA A 15 -5.34 23.59 12.79
N LYS A 16 -4.32 24.43 12.99
CA LYS A 16 -3.64 25.12 11.90
C LYS A 16 -2.74 24.16 11.10
N VAL A 17 -2.06 23.23 11.77
CA VAL A 17 -1.30 22.13 11.12
C VAL A 17 -2.20 21.32 10.19
N SER A 18 -3.41 20.94 10.63
CA SER A 18 -4.38 20.23 9.80
C SER A 18 -4.75 21.02 8.53
N SER A 19 -4.99 22.33 8.66
CA SER A 19 -5.27 23.19 7.50
C SER A 19 -4.08 23.33 6.53
N THR A 20 -2.86 23.44 7.06
CA THR A 20 -1.63 23.55 6.28
C THR A 20 -1.29 22.23 5.58
N ARG A 21 -1.55 21.09 6.22
CA ARG A 21 -1.40 19.74 5.63
C ARG A 21 -2.30 19.60 4.40
N LYS A 22 -3.56 20.04 4.49
CA LYS A 22 -4.50 20.02 3.37
C LYS A 22 -3.99 20.87 2.21
N HIS A 23 -3.56 22.10 2.48
CA HIS A 23 -3.02 23.00 1.44
C HIS A 23 -1.74 22.46 0.79
N LEU A 24 -0.83 21.89 1.59
CA LEU A 24 0.36 21.20 1.12
C LEU A 24 -0.02 20.05 0.17
N GLY A 25 -1.04 19.27 0.52
CA GLY A 25 -1.59 18.21 -0.30
C GLY A 25 -2.18 18.66 -1.63
N ASP A 26 -3.02 19.69 -1.61
CA ASP A 26 -3.62 20.24 -2.83
C ASP A 26 -2.55 20.77 -3.78
N THR A 27 -1.50 21.41 -3.24
CA THR A 27 -0.41 21.95 -4.05
C THR A 27 0.48 20.86 -4.63
N LEU A 28 0.76 19.79 -3.88
CA LEU A 28 1.46 18.59 -4.37
C LEU A 28 0.72 17.94 -5.54
N LYS A 29 -0.60 17.78 -5.43
CA LYS A 29 -1.45 17.25 -6.50
C LYS A 29 -1.44 18.13 -7.75
N GLN A 30 -1.59 19.45 -7.60
CA GLN A 30 -1.52 20.40 -8.73
C GLN A 30 -0.18 20.36 -9.48
N ARG A 31 0.89 19.93 -8.80
CA ARG A 31 2.25 19.83 -9.37
C ARG A 31 2.56 18.43 -9.94
N GLY A 32 1.58 17.53 -9.97
CA GLY A 32 1.73 16.19 -10.53
C GLY A 32 2.61 15.26 -9.69
N VAL A 33 2.70 15.49 -8.38
CA VAL A 33 3.36 14.55 -7.46
C VAL A 33 2.47 13.32 -7.30
N ALA A 34 3.06 12.13 -7.44
CA ALA A 34 2.33 10.86 -7.29
C ALA A 34 1.66 10.77 -5.91
N ASP A 35 0.44 10.25 -5.86
CA ASP A 35 -0.40 10.27 -4.65
C ASP A 35 0.27 9.60 -3.45
N HIS A 36 0.96 8.47 -3.67
CA HIS A 36 1.73 7.79 -2.62
C HIS A 36 2.80 8.68 -1.99
N LEU A 37 3.49 9.51 -2.80
CA LEU A 37 4.55 10.40 -2.34
C LEU A 37 3.95 11.65 -1.66
N SER A 38 2.84 12.16 -2.20
CA SER A 38 2.08 13.24 -1.56
C SER A 38 1.61 12.83 -0.16
N ASN A 39 1.10 11.61 0.02
CA ASN A 39 0.64 11.10 1.31
C ASN A 39 1.80 10.96 2.32
N LYS A 40 2.96 10.44 1.87
CA LYS A 40 4.17 10.37 2.70
C LYS A 40 4.62 11.75 3.20
N ILE A 41 4.66 12.75 2.31
CA ILE A 41 5.07 14.12 2.64
C ILE A 41 4.11 14.74 3.67
N GLN A 42 2.79 14.60 3.47
CA GLN A 42 1.79 15.14 4.39
C GLN A 42 1.81 14.48 5.77
N LEU A 43 2.03 13.15 5.81
CA LEU A 43 2.07 12.41 7.07
C LEU A 43 3.31 12.79 7.88
N CYS A 44 4.48 12.85 7.26
CA CYS A 44 5.71 13.28 7.93
C CYS A 44 5.64 14.73 8.40
N PHE A 45 5.00 15.62 7.63
CA PHE A 45 4.72 16.99 8.07
C PHE A 45 3.86 17.03 9.33
N SER A 46 2.75 16.27 9.32
CA SER A 46 1.80 16.26 10.44
C SER A 46 2.46 15.79 11.72
N GLU A 47 3.24 14.72 11.62
CA GLU A 47 3.94 14.13 12.75
C GLU A 47 5.02 15.07 13.31
N ALA A 48 5.85 15.65 12.44
CA ALA A 48 6.86 16.61 12.86
C ALA A 48 6.25 17.86 13.50
N ALA A 49 5.16 18.38 12.95
CA ALA A 49 4.50 19.57 13.49
C ALA A 49 3.76 19.30 14.81
N ALA A 50 3.16 18.12 14.98
CA ALA A 50 2.56 17.70 16.25
C ALA A 50 3.63 17.59 17.33
N ASN A 51 4.77 16.97 17.03
CA ASN A 51 5.91 16.89 17.94
C ASN A 51 6.41 18.26 18.41
N LEU A 52 6.52 19.21 17.48
CA LEU A 52 6.92 20.58 17.81
C LEU A 52 5.91 21.25 18.75
N ILE A 53 4.61 21.06 18.54
CA ILE A 53 3.57 21.69 19.36
C ILE A 53 3.47 21.03 20.74
N GLU A 54 3.48 19.70 20.80
CA GLU A 54 3.14 18.95 22.02
C GLU A 54 4.35 18.66 22.91
N HIS A 55 5.57 18.70 22.36
CA HIS A 55 6.75 18.17 23.06
C HIS A 55 7.95 19.11 23.12
N THR A 56 7.80 20.38 22.72
CA THR A 56 8.84 21.40 22.91
C THR A 56 8.39 22.46 23.91
N GLU A 57 9.26 22.81 24.86
CA GLU A 57 9.06 23.92 25.78
C GLU A 57 10.33 24.81 25.78
N PRO A 58 10.25 26.07 25.35
CA PRO A 58 9.05 26.81 24.96
C PRO A 58 8.43 26.34 23.64
N HIS A 59 7.09 26.29 23.61
CA HIS A 59 6.33 25.94 22.41
C HIS A 59 6.59 26.95 21.27
N PRO A 60 6.60 26.50 20.00
CA PRO A 60 6.76 27.39 18.86
C PRO A 60 5.59 28.36 18.76
N THR A 61 5.86 29.60 18.36
CA THR A 61 4.82 30.58 18.01
C THR A 61 4.38 30.41 16.55
N PHE A 62 5.26 29.90 15.69
CA PHE A 62 4.96 29.55 14.31
C PHE A 62 5.64 28.26 13.87
N ILE A 63 5.04 27.60 12.88
CA ILE A 63 5.69 26.54 12.10
C ILE A 63 5.58 26.92 10.62
N ALA A 64 6.69 27.26 9.98
CA ALA A 64 6.75 27.56 8.57
C ALA A 64 7.11 26.29 7.79
N VAL A 65 6.44 26.07 6.67
CA VAL A 65 6.61 24.91 5.82
C VAL A 65 6.98 25.38 4.44
N SER A 66 8.08 24.88 3.91
CA SER A 66 8.39 25.07 2.50
C SER A 66 8.77 23.77 1.84
N LEU A 67 8.31 23.58 0.60
CA LEU A 67 8.64 22.41 -0.19
C LEU A 67 9.45 22.85 -1.40
N GLU A 68 10.59 22.21 -1.63
CA GLU A 68 11.44 22.42 -2.78
C GLU A 68 11.65 21.13 -3.57
N CYS A 69 11.90 21.25 -4.86
CA CYS A 69 12.37 20.16 -5.70
C CYS A 69 13.77 20.52 -6.20
N VAL A 70 14.79 19.80 -5.74
CA VAL A 70 16.21 20.04 -6.05
C VAL A 70 16.88 18.71 -6.34
N ASP A 71 17.68 18.65 -7.43
CA ASP A 71 18.49 17.49 -7.80
C ASP A 71 17.74 16.14 -7.84
N GLY A 72 16.48 16.16 -8.29
CA GLY A 72 15.66 14.96 -8.40
C GLY A 72 15.11 14.44 -7.07
N ALA A 73 15.05 15.28 -6.04
CA ALA A 73 14.41 14.98 -4.77
C ALA A 73 13.42 16.09 -4.36
N TRP A 74 12.32 15.70 -3.74
CA TRP A 74 11.48 16.59 -2.95
C TRP A 74 12.12 16.81 -1.58
N MET A 75 12.20 18.06 -1.15
CA MET A 75 12.71 18.46 0.16
C MET A 75 11.64 19.28 0.87
N LEU A 76 11.14 18.77 1.98
CA LEU A 76 10.24 19.51 2.87
C LEU A 76 11.07 20.13 3.99
N HIS A 77 11.05 21.45 4.08
CA HIS A 77 11.63 22.21 5.17
C HIS A 77 10.53 22.61 6.14
N ILE A 78 10.73 22.29 7.41
CA ILE A 78 9.87 22.68 8.53
C ILE A 78 10.71 23.57 9.43
N GLU A 79 10.25 24.79 9.66
CA GLU A 79 10.95 25.81 10.43
C GLU A 79 10.11 26.29 11.62
N ASP A 80 10.72 26.40 12.79
CA ASP A 80 10.05 26.83 14.02
C ASP A 80 10.94 27.72 14.89
N ASP A 81 10.31 28.41 15.84
CA ASP A 81 10.99 29.22 16.87
C ASP A 81 10.87 28.67 18.29
N GLY A 82 10.48 27.39 18.44
CA GLY A 82 10.39 26.69 19.72
C GLY A 82 11.73 26.17 20.24
N GLU A 83 11.69 25.33 21.26
CA GLU A 83 12.86 24.55 21.71
C GLU A 83 13.28 23.56 20.63
N TYR A 84 14.58 23.24 20.55
CA TYR A 84 15.06 22.34 19.49
C TYR A 84 14.52 20.92 19.70
N TRP A 85 14.01 20.32 18.64
CA TRP A 85 13.61 18.93 18.58
C TRP A 85 14.34 18.27 17.41
N ASP A 86 15.40 17.53 17.71
CA ASP A 86 16.28 16.92 16.69
C ASP A 86 15.89 15.45 16.44
N PRO A 87 15.14 15.15 15.37
CA PRO A 87 14.74 13.78 15.05
C PRO A 87 15.86 12.93 14.43
N THR A 88 17.06 13.49 14.17
CA THR A 88 18.18 12.75 13.57
C THR A 88 18.98 11.91 14.57
N LEU A 89 18.90 12.26 15.86
CA LEU A 89 19.52 11.52 16.95
C LEU A 89 18.69 10.27 17.26
N ALA A 90 18.82 9.26 16.41
CA ALA A 90 18.35 7.92 16.74
C ALA A 90 19.32 7.33 17.78
N ASP A 91 18.85 7.09 19.01
CA ASP A 91 19.44 6.08 19.88
C ASP A 91 19.25 4.70 19.23
N ARG A 92 20.07 4.41 18.22
CA ARG A 92 20.21 3.07 17.66
C ARG A 92 21.14 2.28 18.58
N VAL A 93 20.55 1.28 19.23
CA VAL A 93 21.21 0.14 19.90
C VAL A 93 21.91 0.48 21.21
N GLN A 94 21.20 0.21 22.32
CA GLN A 94 21.68 -0.14 23.67
C GLN A 94 20.40 -0.41 24.47
N SER A 95 20.19 -1.46 25.25
CA SER A 95 20.90 -2.68 25.64
C SER A 95 19.87 -3.47 26.45
N LEU A 96 19.88 -4.81 26.42
CA LEU A 96 19.11 -5.59 27.39
C LEU A 96 19.40 -5.10 28.82
N ASP A 97 18.40 -5.16 29.68
CA ASP A 97 18.44 -4.86 31.12
C ASP A 97 18.48 -3.38 31.49
N THR A 98 17.34 -2.69 31.48
CA THR A 98 16.81 -1.93 32.65
C THR A 98 15.49 -1.24 32.32
N PHE A 99 14.46 -1.55 33.12
CA PHE A 99 13.19 -0.83 33.16
C PHE A 99 13.40 0.56 33.79
N GLU A 100 13.20 1.63 33.02
CA GLU A 100 12.63 2.87 33.53
C GLU A 100 11.67 3.44 32.48
N GLU A 101 10.43 3.69 32.91
CA GLU A 101 9.37 4.33 32.14
C GLU A 101 9.84 5.67 31.56
N LYS A 102 9.83 5.81 30.23
CA LYS A 102 9.71 7.11 29.54
C LYS A 102 9.40 6.91 28.05
N GLU A 103 8.11 7.02 27.74
CA GLU A 103 7.52 7.57 26.49
C GLU A 103 8.20 7.17 25.17
N GLY A 104 8.04 5.91 24.78
CA GLY A 104 8.51 5.41 23.49
C GLY A 104 7.66 5.88 22.31
N GLY A 105 8.30 6.56 21.35
CA GLY A 105 7.92 6.48 19.93
C GLY A 105 6.99 7.56 19.38
N ARG A 106 7.35 8.84 19.54
CA ARG A 106 6.66 10.07 19.06
C ARG A 106 6.61 10.22 17.52
N GLY A 107 6.22 9.16 16.80
CA GLY A 107 6.21 9.06 15.33
C GLY A 107 7.57 9.25 14.64
N LEU A 108 8.67 9.25 15.39
CA LEU A 108 10.03 9.29 14.86
C LEU A 108 10.29 8.11 13.92
N ALA A 109 9.89 6.88 14.31
CA ALA A 109 10.02 5.70 13.46
C ALA A 109 9.27 5.84 12.13
N LEU A 110 8.15 6.56 12.13
CA LEU A 110 7.36 6.85 10.93
C LEU A 110 8.11 7.85 10.03
N ILE A 111 8.63 8.94 10.57
CA ILE A 111 9.43 9.92 9.79
C ILE A 111 10.68 9.24 9.19
N HIS A 112 11.36 8.38 9.96
CA HIS A 112 12.54 7.65 9.51
C HIS A 112 12.22 6.59 8.45
N SER A 113 11.08 5.91 8.53
CA SER A 113 10.69 4.88 7.54
C SER A 113 10.12 5.44 6.24
N LEU A 114 9.49 6.62 6.30
CA LEU A 114 8.82 7.21 5.15
C LEU A 114 9.69 8.20 4.37
N THR A 115 10.86 8.61 4.88
CA THR A 115 11.78 9.54 4.22
C THR A 115 13.02 8.83 3.69
N ASP A 116 13.59 9.31 2.57
CA ASP A 116 14.86 8.81 2.03
C ASP A 116 16.08 9.48 2.68
N GLY A 117 15.86 10.57 3.41
CA GLY A 117 16.90 11.31 4.11
C GLY A 117 16.32 12.38 5.03
N LEU A 118 17.05 12.66 6.11
CA LEU A 118 16.63 13.52 7.21
C LEU A 118 17.81 14.38 7.65
N GLU A 119 17.63 15.69 7.76
CA GLU A 119 18.64 16.63 8.26
C GLU A 119 18.00 17.63 9.22
N TYR A 120 18.65 17.91 10.35
CA TYR A 120 18.20 18.90 11.31
C TYR A 120 19.28 19.96 11.58
N VAL A 121 18.88 21.22 11.56
CA VAL A 121 19.74 22.37 11.85
C VAL A 121 19.13 23.14 13.01
N LYS A 122 19.78 23.04 14.17
CA LYS A 122 19.44 23.81 15.37
C LYS A 122 19.77 25.29 15.19
N ARG A 123 18.88 26.18 15.65
CA ARG A 123 19.18 27.62 15.70
C ARG A 123 20.27 27.94 16.73
N THR A 124 21.19 28.85 16.40
CA THR A 124 22.31 29.22 17.29
C THR A 124 22.07 30.53 18.06
N THR A 125 21.51 31.56 17.43
CA THR A 125 21.31 32.88 18.09
C THR A 125 20.16 33.71 17.52
N PHE A 126 19.98 33.71 16.19
CA PHE A 126 18.85 34.33 15.48
C PHE A 126 18.39 33.38 14.36
N GLY A 127 17.09 33.33 14.07
CA GLY A 127 16.51 32.45 13.04
C GLY A 127 15.63 31.33 13.63
N ALA A 128 15.30 30.36 12.79
CA ALA A 128 14.44 29.21 13.12
C ALA A 128 15.26 27.91 13.21
N ASN A 129 14.81 26.97 14.03
CA ASN A 129 15.21 25.57 13.87
C ASN A 129 14.73 25.10 12.48
N ARG A 130 15.47 24.23 11.80
CA ARG A 130 15.06 23.71 10.50
C ARG A 130 15.22 22.20 10.43
N LEU A 131 14.10 21.52 10.24
CA LEU A 131 14.04 20.11 9.85
C LEU A 131 13.88 20.01 8.33
N THR A 132 14.71 19.20 7.67
CA THR A 132 14.62 18.92 6.24
C THR A 132 14.39 17.43 6.01
N LEU A 133 13.25 17.10 5.41
CA LEU A 133 12.86 15.74 5.01
C LEU A 133 13.06 15.59 3.50
N LYS A 134 13.66 14.49 3.04
CA LYS A 134 14.01 14.26 1.64
C LYS A 134 13.33 13.02 1.07
N TRP A 135 12.82 13.12 -0.15
CA TRP A 135 12.30 12.00 -0.94
C TRP A 135 12.82 12.05 -2.37
N LYS A 136 13.47 10.99 -2.82
CA LYS A 136 13.94 10.85 -4.20
C LYS A 136 12.75 10.68 -5.13
N ILE A 137 12.72 11.47 -6.20
CA ILE A 137 11.67 11.38 -7.23
C ILE A 137 11.94 10.13 -8.07
N GLN A 138 11.20 9.05 -7.81
CA GLN A 138 11.10 7.96 -8.77
C GLN A 138 10.16 8.41 -9.89
N GLN A 139 10.74 8.75 -11.05
CA GLN A 139 9.97 9.24 -12.20
C GLN A 139 9.07 8.14 -12.79
N VAL A 140 7.76 8.39 -12.80
CA VAL A 140 6.78 7.77 -13.71
C VAL A 140 6.30 8.90 -14.64
N ALA A 141 6.42 8.90 -15.96
CA ALA A 141 6.84 7.89 -16.92
C ALA A 141 8.27 8.13 -17.42
N THR A 142 9.19 7.22 -17.12
CA THR A 142 10.41 7.16 -17.91
C THR A 142 10.09 6.44 -19.21
N LYS A 143 10.61 6.97 -20.31
CA LYS A 143 10.69 6.23 -21.57
C LYS A 143 11.25 4.83 -21.25
N PRO A 144 10.65 3.73 -21.74
CA PRO A 144 11.15 2.39 -21.46
C PRO A 144 12.64 2.31 -21.75
N SER A 145 13.37 1.67 -20.86
CA SER A 145 14.81 1.50 -20.91
C SER A 145 15.19 0.42 -21.93
N VAL A 146 15.99 0.80 -22.91
CA VAL A 146 16.43 -0.10 -23.99
C VAL A 146 17.94 -0.17 -23.97
N LEU A 147 18.49 -1.38 -23.90
CA LEU A 147 19.93 -1.61 -24.06
C LEU A 147 20.22 -1.99 -25.51
N VAL A 148 21.04 -1.19 -26.18
CA VAL A 148 21.54 -1.46 -27.53
C VAL A 148 22.93 -2.09 -27.43
N VAL A 149 23.11 -3.27 -28.00
CA VAL A 149 24.37 -4.02 -28.01
C VAL A 149 24.85 -4.22 -29.44
N GLU A 150 25.94 -3.56 -29.79
CA GLU A 150 26.48 -3.53 -31.16
C GLU A 150 27.98 -3.21 -31.10
N ASP A 151 28.83 -3.93 -31.83
CA ASP A 151 30.28 -3.76 -31.76
C ASP A 151 30.76 -2.57 -32.61
N ASP A 152 30.13 -2.31 -33.75
CA ASP A 152 30.42 -1.14 -34.58
C ASP A 152 29.87 0.16 -33.97
N ASP A 153 30.77 1.08 -33.60
CA ASP A 153 30.42 2.35 -32.94
C ASP A 153 29.50 3.23 -33.78
N SER A 154 29.64 3.20 -35.11
CA SER A 154 28.80 4.01 -36.01
C SER A 154 27.36 3.49 -36.05
N GLN A 155 27.19 2.18 -36.21
CA GLN A 155 25.88 1.52 -36.17
C GLN A 155 25.23 1.64 -34.80
N ARG A 156 25.98 1.44 -33.71
CA ARG A 156 25.48 1.55 -32.34
C ARG A 156 24.87 2.93 -32.09
N ARG A 157 25.62 3.99 -32.40
CA ARG A 157 25.14 5.39 -32.25
C ARG A 157 23.93 5.68 -33.14
N LEU A 158 23.89 5.15 -34.35
CA LEU A 158 22.76 5.32 -35.27
C LEU A 158 21.49 4.68 -34.71
N ILE A 159 21.58 3.43 -34.24
CA ILE A 159 20.48 2.68 -33.64
C ILE A 159 19.99 3.39 -32.38
N SER A 160 20.91 3.82 -31.51
CA SER A 160 20.58 4.62 -30.33
C SER A 160 19.85 5.92 -30.68
N ALA A 161 20.31 6.64 -31.71
CA ALA A 161 19.68 7.86 -32.17
C ALA A 161 18.27 7.63 -32.73
N TYR A 162 18.02 6.47 -33.38
CA TYR A 162 16.68 6.10 -33.84
C TYR A 162 15.70 5.86 -32.69
N LEU A 163 16.18 5.35 -31.55
CA LEU A 163 15.37 4.97 -30.40
C LEU A 163 15.21 6.06 -29.34
N SER A 164 16.18 6.96 -29.20
CA SER A 164 16.26 7.95 -28.11
C SER A 164 15.04 8.88 -28.00
N GLU A 165 14.32 9.10 -29.09
CA GLU A 165 13.07 9.89 -29.11
C GLU A 165 11.95 9.22 -28.29
N HIS A 166 11.94 7.89 -28.19
CA HIS A 166 10.86 7.13 -27.56
C HIS A 166 11.31 6.29 -26.36
N PHE A 167 12.62 6.04 -26.22
CA PHE A 167 13.20 5.12 -25.24
C PHE A 167 14.35 5.78 -24.46
N LYS A 168 14.61 5.32 -23.23
CA LYS A 168 15.84 5.63 -22.50
C LYS A 168 16.91 4.64 -22.96
N VAL A 169 17.82 5.08 -23.82
CA VAL A 169 18.78 4.17 -24.45
C VAL A 169 20.07 4.09 -23.64
N SER A 170 20.52 2.88 -23.35
CA SER A 170 21.87 2.56 -22.88
C SER A 170 22.60 1.76 -23.95
N GLU A 171 23.92 1.85 -23.98
CA GLU A 171 24.77 1.25 -25.02
C GLU A 171 25.76 0.27 -24.41
N ALA A 172 26.05 -0.80 -25.12
CA ALA A 172 27.14 -1.72 -24.84
C ALA A 172 27.84 -2.12 -26.15
N ALA A 173 29.16 -2.25 -26.13
CA ALA A 173 29.97 -2.56 -27.30
C ALA A 173 30.13 -4.07 -27.57
N ASN A 174 29.71 -4.93 -26.65
CA ASN A 174 29.77 -6.39 -26.80
C ASN A 174 28.85 -7.08 -25.78
N GLY A 175 28.67 -8.40 -25.94
CA GLY A 175 27.79 -9.17 -25.05
C GLY A 175 28.26 -9.20 -23.57
N GLN A 176 29.56 -9.14 -23.30
CA GLN A 176 30.07 -9.22 -21.93
C GLN A 176 29.79 -7.93 -21.15
N GLU A 177 29.98 -6.77 -21.79
CA GLU A 177 29.61 -5.46 -21.24
C GLU A 177 28.10 -5.37 -21.01
N ALA A 178 27.29 -5.84 -21.98
CA ALA A 178 25.84 -5.88 -21.87
C ALA A 178 25.39 -6.74 -20.67
N LEU A 179 25.98 -7.92 -20.50
CA LEU A 179 25.68 -8.81 -19.37
C LEU A 179 26.01 -8.13 -18.03
N GLN A 180 27.19 -7.51 -17.92
CA GLN A 180 27.58 -6.80 -16.70
C GLN A 180 26.65 -5.61 -16.39
N PHE A 181 26.20 -4.90 -17.43
CA PHE A 181 25.24 -3.81 -17.28
C PHE A 181 23.89 -4.33 -16.76
N LEU A 182 23.37 -5.40 -17.37
CA LEU A 182 22.09 -6.03 -17.01
C LEU A 182 22.07 -6.66 -15.61
N MET A 183 23.23 -7.01 -15.06
CA MET A 183 23.32 -7.49 -13.67
C MET A 183 23.08 -6.38 -12.64
N ASN A 184 23.38 -5.12 -12.98
CA ASN A 184 23.35 -3.99 -12.04
C ASN A 184 22.24 -2.98 -12.36
N ASN A 185 21.62 -3.07 -13.53
CA ASN A 185 20.63 -2.11 -14.02
C ASN A 185 19.41 -2.85 -14.56
N HIS A 186 18.23 -2.30 -14.28
CA HIS A 186 16.99 -2.76 -14.91
C HIS A 186 16.90 -2.26 -16.36
N VAL A 187 16.52 -3.15 -17.27
CA VAL A 187 16.33 -2.87 -18.70
C VAL A 187 15.04 -3.54 -19.17
N ASP A 188 14.17 -2.77 -19.83
CA ASP A 188 12.87 -3.23 -20.32
C ASP A 188 12.98 -4.02 -21.64
N LEU A 189 14.02 -3.79 -22.43
CA LEU A 189 14.26 -4.44 -23.71
C LEU A 189 15.74 -4.44 -24.09
N VAL A 190 16.25 -5.58 -24.58
CA VAL A 190 17.58 -5.67 -25.18
C VAL A 190 17.45 -5.77 -26.71
N ILE A 191 18.23 -4.96 -27.43
CA ILE A 191 18.37 -5.03 -28.87
C ILE A 191 19.85 -5.29 -29.17
N SER A 192 20.17 -6.45 -29.74
CA SER A 192 21.56 -6.89 -29.92
C SER A 192 21.83 -7.32 -31.35
N ASP A 193 23.01 -7.00 -31.89
CA ASP A 193 23.54 -7.77 -33.03
C ASP A 193 23.72 -9.23 -32.61
N ILE A 194 23.50 -10.15 -33.54
CA ILE A 194 23.87 -11.55 -33.39
C ILE A 194 25.39 -11.68 -33.41
N ARG A 195 26.07 -11.04 -34.37
CA ARG A 195 27.51 -11.29 -34.60
C ARG A 195 28.34 -10.20 -33.97
N MET A 196 28.92 -10.50 -32.82
CA MET A 196 29.85 -9.61 -32.12
C MET A 196 31.08 -10.40 -31.65
N PRO A 197 32.25 -9.73 -31.47
CA PRO A 197 33.44 -10.37 -30.92
C PRO A 197 33.23 -10.87 -29.48
N SER A 198 33.98 -11.91 -29.13
CA SER A 198 34.02 -12.54 -27.79
C SER A 198 32.70 -13.21 -27.40
N MET A 199 31.70 -12.42 -27.01
CA MET A 199 30.36 -12.91 -26.65
C MET A 199 29.37 -12.40 -27.69
N ASP A 200 28.87 -13.34 -28.49
CA ASP A 200 27.87 -13.06 -29.51
C ASP A 200 26.47 -12.86 -28.89
N GLY A 201 25.50 -12.36 -29.68
CA GLY A 201 24.17 -12.07 -29.18
C GLY A 201 23.41 -13.31 -28.70
N LEU A 202 23.66 -14.48 -29.30
CA LEU A 202 23.01 -15.73 -28.92
C LEU A 202 23.55 -16.23 -27.57
N ASP A 203 24.86 -16.14 -27.37
CA ASP A 203 25.52 -16.45 -26.11
C ASP A 203 25.13 -15.49 -25.00
N LEU A 204 24.95 -14.20 -25.30
CA LEU A 204 24.36 -13.23 -24.38
C LEU A 204 22.96 -13.67 -23.94
N LYS A 205 22.05 -13.99 -24.87
CA LYS A 205 20.69 -14.44 -24.52
C LYS A 205 20.69 -15.72 -23.70
N ARG A 206 21.58 -16.69 -24.01
CA ARG A 206 21.77 -17.91 -23.22
C ARG A 206 22.26 -17.61 -21.80
N ALA A 207 23.16 -16.63 -21.64
CA ALA A 207 23.64 -16.22 -20.32
C ALA A 207 22.52 -15.56 -19.51
N LEU A 208 21.70 -14.70 -20.13
CA LEU A 208 20.55 -14.06 -19.48
C LEU A 208 19.49 -15.08 -19.03
N HIS A 209 19.24 -16.12 -19.82
CA HIS A 209 18.32 -17.22 -19.43
C HIS A 209 18.75 -17.98 -18.17
N LYS A 210 20.02 -17.90 -17.77
CA LYS A 210 20.52 -18.56 -16.55
C LYS A 210 20.36 -17.68 -15.30
N GLN A 211 19.97 -16.42 -15.43
CA GLN A 211 19.84 -15.46 -14.32
C GLN A 211 18.35 -15.21 -14.04
N THR A 212 17.93 -15.33 -12.78
CA THR A 212 16.52 -15.14 -12.39
C THR A 212 16.00 -13.74 -12.71
N ASN A 213 16.86 -12.72 -12.60
CA ASN A 213 16.47 -11.31 -12.73
C ASN A 213 16.39 -10.82 -14.19
N THR A 214 16.90 -11.59 -15.15
CA THR A 214 16.91 -11.23 -16.58
C THR A 214 16.30 -12.31 -17.48
N LEU A 215 15.81 -13.40 -16.88
CA LEU A 215 15.20 -14.55 -17.57
C LEU A 215 14.09 -14.12 -18.54
N LEU A 216 13.28 -13.16 -18.13
CA LEU A 216 12.10 -12.72 -18.87
C LEU A 216 12.31 -11.38 -19.60
N THR A 217 13.54 -10.85 -19.62
CA THR A 217 13.83 -9.61 -20.34
C THR A 217 13.63 -9.83 -21.85
N PRO A 218 12.74 -9.07 -22.49
CA PRO A 218 12.49 -9.18 -23.93
C PRO A 218 13.75 -8.89 -24.74
N PHE A 219 13.92 -9.61 -25.85
CA PHE A 219 15.15 -9.58 -26.63
C PHE A 219 14.88 -9.55 -28.14
N ILE A 220 15.43 -8.55 -28.82
CA ILE A 220 15.36 -8.40 -30.28
C ILE A 220 16.74 -8.57 -30.88
N PHE A 221 16.84 -9.37 -31.93
CA PHE A 221 18.08 -9.55 -32.67
C PHE A 221 18.15 -8.70 -33.93
N LEU A 222 19.32 -8.15 -34.22
CA LEU A 222 19.66 -7.53 -35.49
C LEU A 222 20.53 -8.51 -36.29
N THR A 223 20.18 -8.78 -37.56
CA THR A 223 20.91 -9.76 -38.38
C THR A 223 21.00 -9.35 -39.86
N TYR A 224 22.10 -9.69 -40.53
CA TYR A 224 22.24 -9.50 -41.98
C TYR A 224 21.65 -10.64 -42.82
N ALA A 225 21.33 -11.78 -42.21
CA ALA A 225 20.91 -12.98 -42.95
C ALA A 225 19.71 -13.66 -42.30
N ASP A 226 18.70 -13.93 -43.12
CA ASP A 226 17.56 -14.80 -42.81
C ASP A 226 17.94 -16.27 -43.06
N SER A 227 18.97 -16.78 -42.40
CA SER A 227 19.39 -18.17 -42.55
C SER A 227 18.48 -19.11 -41.74
N GLN A 228 18.26 -20.33 -42.26
CA GLN A 228 17.48 -21.38 -41.57
C GLN A 228 18.04 -21.65 -40.16
N GLU A 229 19.36 -21.67 -40.02
CA GLU A 229 20.07 -21.94 -38.77
C GLU A 229 19.86 -20.85 -37.69
N VAL A 230 19.77 -19.57 -38.09
CA VAL A 230 19.42 -18.47 -37.18
C VAL A 230 17.96 -18.60 -36.75
N ARG A 231 17.05 -18.99 -37.66
CA ARG A 231 15.63 -19.23 -37.35
C ARG A 231 15.42 -20.43 -36.42
N ASP A 232 16.16 -21.51 -36.62
CA ASP A 232 16.05 -22.72 -35.80
C ASP A 232 16.62 -22.51 -34.39
N ASN A 233 17.78 -21.83 -34.27
CA ASN A 233 18.34 -21.43 -32.98
C ASN A 233 17.46 -20.37 -32.27
N ALA A 234 16.79 -19.51 -33.03
CA ALA A 234 15.86 -18.52 -32.51
C ALA A 234 14.61 -19.14 -31.88
N MET A 235 14.05 -20.16 -32.52
CA MET A 235 12.91 -20.90 -32.00
C MET A 235 13.25 -21.67 -30.72
N GLY A 236 14.48 -22.22 -30.61
CA GLY A 236 14.93 -22.95 -29.43
C GLY A 236 15.20 -22.08 -28.19
N LEU A 237 15.49 -20.79 -28.37
CA LEU A 237 15.80 -19.85 -27.28
C LEU A 237 14.63 -18.95 -26.86
N GLY A 238 13.47 -19.07 -27.52
CA GLY A 238 12.28 -18.25 -27.20
C GLY A 238 12.49 -16.77 -27.52
N ILE A 239 12.96 -16.46 -28.72
CA ILE A 239 13.21 -15.07 -29.16
C ILE A 239 11.89 -14.31 -29.35
N ASP A 240 11.86 -13.06 -28.89
CA ASP A 240 10.69 -12.18 -28.99
C ASP A 240 10.53 -11.55 -30.38
N ASP A 241 11.63 -11.18 -31.04
CA ASP A 241 11.65 -10.67 -32.42
C ASP A 241 13.05 -10.68 -33.06
N TYR A 242 13.12 -10.49 -34.38
CA TYR A 242 14.37 -10.17 -35.08
C TYR A 242 14.14 -9.20 -36.25
N ILE A 243 15.15 -8.39 -36.57
CA ILE A 243 15.11 -7.36 -37.61
C ILE A 243 16.29 -7.56 -38.56
N LEU A 244 16.00 -7.55 -39.87
CA LEU A 244 17.02 -7.63 -40.91
C LEU A 244 17.73 -6.28 -41.11
N LYS A 245 19.06 -6.30 -41.14
CA LYS A 245 19.91 -5.17 -41.53
C LYS A 245 19.86 -5.01 -43.07
N PRO A 246 19.78 -3.77 -43.62
CA PRO A 246 19.89 -2.48 -42.93
C PRO A 246 18.61 -2.08 -42.18
N VAL A 247 18.78 -1.63 -40.94
CA VAL A 247 17.66 -1.24 -40.07
C VAL A 247 17.14 0.16 -40.42
N THR A 248 15.82 0.32 -40.43
CA THR A 248 15.17 1.63 -40.55
C THR A 248 14.61 2.08 -39.20
N LYS A 249 14.56 3.39 -38.94
CA LYS A 249 14.01 3.95 -37.69
C LYS A 249 12.59 3.43 -37.41
N SER A 250 11.73 3.40 -38.42
CA SER A 250 10.33 2.96 -38.28
C SER A 250 10.22 1.49 -37.90
N ALA A 251 10.97 0.60 -38.56
CA ALA A 251 10.95 -0.83 -38.27
C ALA A 251 11.43 -1.12 -36.84
N LEU A 252 12.51 -0.45 -36.42
CA LEU A 252 13.11 -0.62 -35.11
C LEU A 252 12.17 -0.16 -33.98
N VAL A 253 11.57 1.03 -34.11
CA VAL A 253 10.63 1.56 -33.12
C VAL A 253 9.35 0.72 -33.05
N GLN A 254 8.84 0.27 -34.20
CA GLN A 254 7.63 -0.55 -34.25
C GLN A 254 7.84 -1.92 -33.60
N SER A 255 8.96 -2.58 -33.90
CA SER A 255 9.34 -3.86 -33.30
C SER A 255 9.52 -3.73 -31.78
N ALA A 256 10.29 -2.73 -31.32
CA ALA A 256 10.49 -2.46 -29.90
C ALA A 256 9.16 -2.25 -29.14
N ARG A 257 8.26 -1.41 -29.68
CA ARG A 257 6.93 -1.19 -29.08
C ARG A 257 6.09 -2.46 -29.03
N ARG A 258 6.07 -3.23 -30.12
CA ARG A 258 5.30 -4.48 -30.22
C ARG A 258 5.75 -5.50 -29.18
N VAL A 259 7.07 -5.69 -29.05
CA VAL A 259 7.66 -6.63 -28.10
C VAL A 259 7.38 -6.22 -26.67
N LEU A 260 7.61 -4.95 -26.33
CA LEU A 260 7.33 -4.41 -24.99
C LEU A 260 5.85 -4.58 -24.61
N HIS A 261 4.93 -4.21 -25.52
CA HIS A 261 3.49 -4.35 -25.27
C HIS A 261 3.08 -5.81 -25.08
N ARG A 262 3.62 -6.73 -25.90
CA ARG A 262 3.35 -8.17 -25.75
C ARG A 262 3.86 -8.72 -24.43
N SER A 263 5.07 -8.33 -24.03
CA SER A 263 5.65 -8.72 -22.74
C SER A 263 4.74 -8.27 -21.59
N GLU A 264 4.36 -6.99 -21.58
CA GLU A 264 3.45 -6.42 -20.59
C GLU A 264 2.11 -7.17 -20.53
N GLN A 265 1.52 -7.51 -21.67
CA GLN A 265 0.28 -8.29 -21.73
C GLN A 265 0.43 -9.70 -21.15
N ILE A 266 1.55 -10.38 -21.42
CA ILE A 266 1.81 -11.72 -20.88
C ILE A 266 1.95 -11.67 -19.36
N TYR A 267 2.71 -10.70 -18.85
CA TYR A 267 2.84 -10.46 -17.41
C TYR A 267 1.49 -10.20 -16.76
N ARG A 268 0.66 -9.30 -17.33
CA ARG A 268 -0.69 -9.04 -16.83
C ARG A 268 -1.52 -10.31 -16.81
N GLN A 269 -1.57 -11.08 -17.90
CA GLN A 269 -2.36 -12.32 -17.95
C GLN A 269 -1.89 -13.40 -16.97
N LEU A 270 -0.59 -13.54 -16.73
CA LEU A 270 -0.03 -14.45 -15.73
C LEU A 270 -0.45 -14.04 -14.32
N THR A 271 -0.28 -12.76 -14.00
CA THR A 271 -0.72 -12.16 -12.74
C THR A 271 -2.23 -12.36 -12.55
N ASP A 272 -3.04 -12.04 -13.56
CA ASP A 272 -4.50 -12.18 -13.52
C ASP A 272 -4.93 -13.64 -13.30
N LYS A 273 -4.26 -14.62 -13.94
CA LYS A 273 -4.57 -16.05 -13.77
C LYS A 273 -4.20 -16.58 -12.39
N VAL A 274 -3.06 -16.15 -11.83
CA VAL A 274 -2.66 -16.50 -10.45
C VAL A 274 -3.64 -15.87 -9.47
N ASN A 275 -3.96 -14.59 -9.67
CA ASN A 275 -4.91 -13.86 -8.85
C ASN A 275 -6.29 -14.51 -8.88
N HIS A 276 -6.85 -14.86 -10.04
CA HIS A 276 -8.24 -15.32 -10.12
C HIS A 276 -8.53 -16.64 -9.39
N ARG A 277 -7.59 -17.60 -9.38
CA ARG A 277 -7.78 -18.88 -8.65
C ARG A 277 -7.67 -18.73 -7.14
N ILE A 278 -6.81 -17.81 -6.66
CA ILE A 278 -6.56 -17.60 -5.23
C ILE A 278 -7.61 -16.65 -4.64
N THR A 279 -7.96 -15.57 -5.36
CA THR A 279 -8.98 -14.58 -4.96
C THR A 279 -10.35 -15.20 -4.69
N HIS A 280 -10.76 -16.23 -5.45
CA HIS A 280 -12.05 -16.89 -5.20
C HIS A 280 -12.07 -17.68 -3.87
N SER A 281 -10.93 -18.21 -3.42
CA SER A 281 -10.83 -18.95 -2.16
C SER A 281 -10.82 -18.08 -0.91
N LEU A 282 -10.59 -16.77 -1.08
CA LEU A 282 -10.54 -15.77 0.00
C LEU A 282 -11.54 -14.64 -0.21
N THR A 283 -12.48 -14.80 -1.17
CA THR A 283 -13.59 -13.87 -1.31
C THR A 283 -14.32 -13.83 0.04
N PRO A 284 -14.47 -12.65 0.66
CA PRO A 284 -15.16 -12.50 1.93
C PRO A 284 -16.49 -13.23 1.90
N SER A 285 -16.62 -14.26 2.72
CA SER A 285 -17.84 -15.05 2.83
C SER A 285 -18.10 -15.37 4.29
N LEU A 286 -19.35 -15.20 4.67
CA LEU A 286 -19.87 -15.46 6.00
C LEU A 286 -21.12 -16.33 5.87
N PRO A 287 -21.40 -17.20 6.86
CA PRO A 287 -22.71 -17.84 6.95
C PRO A 287 -23.77 -16.74 7.09
N THR A 288 -24.92 -16.88 6.43
CA THR A 288 -26.03 -15.92 6.56
C THR A 288 -26.67 -15.97 7.94
N GLU A 289 -26.62 -17.13 8.58
CA GLU A 289 -27.14 -17.37 9.94
C GLU A 289 -26.22 -18.30 10.72
N SER A 290 -25.96 -17.98 11.99
CA SER A 290 -25.22 -18.86 12.90
C SER A 290 -25.46 -18.46 14.36
N ARG A 291 -25.71 -19.41 15.27
CA ARG A 291 -25.92 -19.14 16.71
C ARG A 291 -26.98 -18.06 16.99
N ASN A 292 -28.06 -18.06 16.21
CA ASN A 292 -29.11 -17.04 16.20
C ASN A 292 -28.66 -15.63 15.75
N TRP A 293 -27.44 -15.48 15.26
CA TRP A 293 -26.99 -14.28 14.59
C TRP A 293 -27.37 -14.32 13.11
N GLN A 294 -28.02 -13.26 12.66
CA GLN A 294 -28.24 -12.92 11.27
C GLN A 294 -27.06 -12.08 10.79
N ILE A 295 -26.44 -12.51 9.69
CA ILE A 295 -25.17 -11.96 9.21
C ILE A 295 -25.31 -11.65 7.72
N ALA A 296 -24.96 -10.43 7.34
CA ALA A 296 -24.91 -10.02 5.94
C ALA A 296 -23.60 -9.33 5.63
N ILE A 297 -23.00 -9.65 4.50
CA ILE A 297 -21.76 -9.05 4.01
C ILE A 297 -21.98 -8.45 2.62
N ALA A 298 -21.38 -7.30 2.37
CA ALA A 298 -21.30 -6.74 1.03
C ALA A 298 -19.92 -6.11 0.81
N THR A 299 -19.42 -6.24 -0.42
CA THR A 299 -18.09 -5.75 -0.80
C THR A 299 -18.13 -5.00 -2.13
N ARG A 300 -17.21 -4.05 -2.29
CA ARG A 300 -16.86 -3.42 -3.57
C ARG A 300 -15.35 -3.48 -3.71
N ASN A 301 -14.89 -4.11 -4.78
CA ASN A 301 -13.47 -4.25 -5.04
C ASN A 301 -13.12 -3.49 -6.31
N THR A 302 -11.92 -2.94 -6.38
CA THR A 302 -11.37 -2.18 -7.53
C THR A 302 -11.16 -3.02 -8.82
N GLY A 303 -11.65 -4.27 -8.87
CA GLY A 303 -11.64 -5.17 -10.04
C GLY A 303 -10.43 -6.10 -10.14
N ILE A 304 -9.34 -5.88 -9.39
CA ILE A 304 -8.11 -6.71 -9.44
C ILE A 304 -7.95 -7.58 -8.17
N GLY A 305 -9.03 -7.82 -7.41
CA GLY A 305 -8.96 -8.50 -6.10
C GLY A 305 -8.36 -7.60 -5.01
N GLY A 306 -8.87 -7.69 -3.79
CA GLY A 306 -8.68 -6.64 -2.78
C GLY A 306 -7.81 -6.99 -1.58
N GLY A 307 -7.43 -5.95 -0.83
CA GLY A 307 -6.70 -6.04 0.45
C GLY A 307 -7.57 -6.53 1.61
N ASP A 308 -8.89 -6.32 1.48
CA ASP A 308 -9.91 -6.75 2.43
C ASP A 308 -10.08 -8.27 2.47
N LEU A 309 -10.00 -8.83 3.67
CA LEU A 309 -10.27 -10.24 3.98
C LEU A 309 -11.31 -10.31 5.09
N VAL A 310 -12.25 -11.24 4.96
CA VAL A 310 -13.13 -11.64 6.06
C VAL A 310 -13.00 -13.14 6.28
N LEU A 311 -12.52 -13.51 7.45
CA LEU A 311 -12.39 -14.89 7.89
C LEU A 311 -13.39 -15.17 9.00
N HIS A 312 -13.92 -16.38 9.05
CA HIS A 312 -14.78 -16.81 10.13
C HIS A 312 -14.46 -18.22 10.58
N ARG A 313 -14.83 -18.54 11.83
CA ARG A 313 -14.72 -19.86 12.40
C ARG A 313 -15.77 -20.04 13.49
N ASN A 314 -16.57 -21.10 13.36
CA ASN A 314 -17.49 -21.51 14.41
C ASN A 314 -16.78 -22.46 15.37
N THR A 315 -16.86 -22.19 16.66
CA THR A 315 -16.40 -23.06 17.76
C THR A 315 -17.62 -23.66 18.47
N ASP A 316 -17.43 -24.39 19.57
CA ASP A 316 -18.53 -24.87 20.41
C ASP A 316 -19.15 -23.74 21.27
N ASP A 317 -18.40 -22.66 21.53
CA ASP A 317 -18.83 -21.56 22.41
C ASP A 317 -19.22 -20.28 21.66
N PHE A 318 -18.59 -19.98 20.51
CA PHE A 318 -18.81 -18.74 19.77
C PHE A 318 -18.57 -18.88 18.27
N LEU A 319 -19.10 -17.94 17.49
CA LEU A 319 -18.69 -17.70 16.10
C LEU A 319 -17.69 -16.55 16.09
N MET A 320 -16.45 -16.81 15.68
CA MET A 320 -15.44 -15.78 15.48
C MET A 320 -15.47 -15.26 14.04
N ILE A 321 -15.41 -13.94 13.89
CA ILE A 321 -15.31 -13.22 12.63
C ILE A 321 -14.11 -12.28 12.74
N ASN A 322 -13.21 -12.34 11.77
CA ASN A 322 -12.07 -11.45 11.65
C ASN A 322 -12.15 -10.72 10.33
N MET A 323 -12.15 -9.40 10.39
CA MET A 323 -12.07 -8.54 9.23
C MET A 323 -10.70 -7.87 9.21
N VAL A 324 -9.97 -8.09 8.14
CA VAL A 324 -8.59 -7.65 7.97
C VAL A 324 -8.53 -6.79 6.72
N ASP A 325 -7.84 -5.67 6.82
CA ASP A 325 -7.47 -4.88 5.66
C ASP A 325 -5.94 -4.79 5.60
N VAL A 326 -5.38 -5.22 4.48
CA VAL A 326 -3.94 -5.22 4.22
C VAL A 326 -3.59 -3.98 3.42
N MET A 327 -2.81 -3.08 4.01
CA MET A 327 -2.51 -1.78 3.41
C MET A 327 -1.76 -1.95 2.09
N GLY A 328 -2.36 -1.40 1.03
CA GLY A 328 -1.78 -1.36 -0.31
C GLY A 328 -2.66 -2.07 -1.34
N HIS A 329 -2.69 -1.52 -2.56
CA HIS A 329 -3.54 -2.01 -3.64
C HIS A 329 -2.75 -2.69 -4.79
N ASP A 330 -1.43 -2.85 -4.61
CA ASP A 330 -0.55 -3.44 -5.62
C ASP A 330 -0.56 -4.99 -5.56
N VAL A 331 0.14 -5.62 -6.51
CA VAL A 331 0.19 -7.09 -6.61
C VAL A 331 0.92 -7.71 -5.41
N ALA A 332 1.82 -6.98 -4.77
CA ALA A 332 2.55 -7.47 -3.60
C ALA A 332 1.62 -7.53 -2.37
N ALA A 333 0.90 -6.45 -2.06
CA ALA A 333 -0.07 -6.42 -0.96
C ALA A 333 -1.11 -7.55 -1.06
N LYS A 334 -1.54 -7.88 -2.29
CA LYS A 334 -2.44 -9.02 -2.56
C LYS A 334 -1.80 -10.37 -2.27
N PHE A 335 -0.52 -10.54 -2.58
CA PHE A 335 0.19 -11.77 -2.23
C PHE A 335 0.30 -11.93 -0.71
N PHE A 336 0.53 -10.83 0.01
CA PHE A 336 0.61 -10.83 1.47
C PHE A 336 -0.74 -11.04 2.14
N SER A 337 -1.84 -10.54 1.59
CA SER A 337 -3.19 -10.83 2.10
C SER A 337 -3.47 -12.35 2.11
N TYR A 338 -2.94 -13.10 1.14
CA TYR A 338 -3.01 -14.55 1.13
C TYR A 338 -2.19 -15.22 2.26
N ALA A 339 -0.96 -14.74 2.50
CA ALA A 339 -0.11 -15.25 3.56
C ALA A 339 -0.75 -15.00 4.94
N TYR A 340 -1.24 -13.77 5.16
CA TYR A 340 -1.95 -13.39 6.38
C TYR A 340 -3.24 -14.18 6.56
N GLY A 341 -4.01 -14.42 5.50
CA GLY A 341 -5.23 -15.23 5.57
C GLY A 341 -4.98 -16.65 6.07
N GLY A 342 -3.93 -17.31 5.58
CA GLY A 342 -3.52 -18.64 6.06
C GLY A 342 -3.00 -18.60 7.50
N TYR A 343 -2.19 -17.59 7.83
CA TYR A 343 -1.60 -17.41 9.14
C TYR A 343 -2.64 -17.16 10.23
N LEU A 344 -3.53 -16.19 10.00
CA LEU A 344 -4.61 -15.82 10.89
C LEU A 344 -5.57 -16.99 11.11
N ARG A 345 -5.88 -17.75 10.05
CA ARG A 345 -6.68 -18.97 10.18
C ARG A 345 -6.03 -19.97 11.12
N GLY A 346 -4.70 -20.10 11.12
CA GLY A 346 -3.96 -20.94 12.08
C GLY A 346 -4.03 -20.42 13.52
N LEU A 347 -3.87 -19.11 13.72
CA LEU A 347 -3.99 -18.49 15.04
C LEU A 347 -5.41 -18.63 15.63
N MET A 348 -6.45 -18.53 14.79
CA MET A 348 -7.85 -18.70 15.19
C MET A 348 -8.15 -20.07 15.80
N TYR A 349 -7.35 -21.12 15.58
CA TYR A 349 -7.50 -22.42 16.25
C TYR A 349 -6.89 -22.48 17.65
N HIS A 350 -6.05 -21.51 18.02
CA HIS A 350 -5.29 -21.52 19.27
C HIS A 350 -5.85 -20.57 20.34
N VAL A 351 -7.07 -20.06 20.16
CA VAL A 351 -7.71 -19.09 21.06
C VAL A 351 -8.98 -19.63 21.72
N ASP A 352 -9.35 -20.88 21.47
CA ASP A 352 -10.60 -21.49 21.97
C ASP A 352 -10.65 -21.58 23.49
N ASP A 353 -9.54 -21.97 24.11
CA ASP A 353 -9.46 -22.18 25.55
C ASP A 353 -9.14 -20.88 26.33
N THR A 354 -9.23 -19.72 25.67
CA THR A 354 -8.85 -18.43 26.26
C THR A 354 -10.09 -17.67 26.76
N SER A 355 -9.95 -16.95 27.88
CA SER A 355 -11.03 -16.10 28.41
C SER A 355 -11.27 -14.84 27.58
N ASP A 356 -10.28 -14.45 26.76
CA ASP A 356 -10.36 -13.32 25.85
C ASP A 356 -9.84 -13.74 24.45
N PRO A 357 -10.71 -14.34 23.62
CA PRO A 357 -10.29 -14.86 22.33
C PRO A 357 -9.94 -13.76 21.34
N CYS A 358 -10.58 -12.59 21.40
CA CYS A 358 -10.33 -11.48 20.46
C CYS A 358 -9.02 -10.78 20.79
N GLY A 359 -8.82 -10.35 22.04
CA GLY A 359 -7.58 -9.69 22.47
C GLY A 359 -6.37 -10.59 22.28
N THR A 360 -6.47 -11.86 22.71
CA THR A 360 -5.38 -12.85 22.55
C THR A 360 -5.01 -13.08 21.08
N LEU A 361 -6.00 -13.14 20.19
CA LEU A 361 -5.74 -13.32 18.75
C LEU A 361 -4.95 -12.13 18.20
N LEU A 362 -5.35 -10.90 18.53
CA LEU A 362 -4.71 -9.68 18.03
C LEU A 362 -3.31 -9.49 18.60
N SER A 363 -3.08 -9.78 19.89
CA SER A 363 -1.74 -9.73 20.48
C SER A 363 -0.78 -10.67 19.77
N ARG A 364 -1.21 -11.92 19.53
CA ARG A 364 -0.41 -12.89 18.77
C ARG A 364 -0.19 -12.45 17.33
N LEU A 365 -1.22 -11.92 16.68
CA LEU A 365 -1.08 -11.40 15.31
C LEU A 365 -0.05 -10.26 15.27
N SER A 366 -0.04 -9.36 16.25
CA SER A 366 0.92 -8.25 16.34
C SER A 366 2.35 -8.72 16.58
N ASP A 367 2.57 -9.65 17.51
CA ASP A 367 3.90 -10.22 17.77
C ASP A 367 4.44 -10.90 16.50
N CYS A 368 3.60 -11.65 15.80
CA CYS A 368 3.99 -12.35 14.58
C CYS A 368 4.22 -11.41 13.39
N ALA A 369 3.43 -10.34 13.26
CA ALA A 369 3.64 -9.32 12.25
C ALA A 369 4.97 -8.57 12.47
N MET A 370 5.48 -8.51 13.71
CA MET A 370 6.77 -7.92 14.05
C MET A 370 7.94 -8.87 13.77
N ASP A 371 7.84 -10.12 14.21
CA ASP A 371 8.97 -11.07 14.23
C ASP A 371 9.18 -11.81 12.90
N ASP A 372 8.15 -11.94 12.06
CA ASP A 372 8.24 -12.70 10.81
C ASP A 372 8.73 -11.84 9.64
N ASN A 373 9.84 -12.26 9.02
CA ASN A 373 10.49 -11.56 7.89
C ASN A 373 9.60 -11.32 6.67
N LEU A 374 8.54 -12.13 6.48
CA LEU A 374 7.59 -12.00 5.40
C LEU A 374 6.46 -11.07 5.83
N LEU A 375 5.86 -11.31 7.00
CA LEU A 375 4.70 -10.54 7.46
C LEU A 375 5.08 -9.08 7.80
N SER A 376 6.28 -8.83 8.32
CA SER A 376 6.75 -7.48 8.68
C SER A 376 6.90 -6.51 7.50
N GLN A 377 6.74 -6.99 6.26
CA GLN A 377 6.88 -6.18 5.05
C GLN A 377 5.62 -5.38 4.73
N VAL A 378 4.47 -5.75 5.31
CA VAL A 378 3.18 -5.12 5.01
C VAL A 378 2.40 -4.86 6.30
N ILE A 379 1.82 -3.66 6.39
CA ILE A 379 0.98 -3.24 7.50
C ILE A 379 -0.45 -3.71 7.22
N LEU A 380 -1.16 -4.09 8.27
CA LEU A 380 -2.58 -4.44 8.18
C LEU A 380 -3.35 -3.81 9.33
N THR A 381 -4.67 -3.79 9.20
CA THR A 381 -5.60 -3.56 10.30
C THR A 381 -6.44 -4.81 10.52
N CYS A 382 -6.90 -5.05 11.74
CA CYS A 382 -7.74 -6.21 12.04
C CYS A 382 -8.81 -5.86 13.07
N CYS A 383 -10.05 -6.25 12.82
CA CYS A 383 -11.13 -6.29 13.80
C CYS A 383 -11.54 -7.75 14.02
N SER A 384 -11.41 -8.21 15.27
CA SER A 384 -11.84 -9.54 15.71
C SER A 384 -13.10 -9.43 16.53
N VAL A 385 -14.12 -10.23 16.20
CA VAL A 385 -15.41 -10.30 16.90
C VAL A 385 -15.76 -11.75 17.20
N ALA A 386 -16.11 -12.06 18.44
CA ALA A 386 -16.67 -13.34 18.84
C ALA A 386 -18.15 -13.16 19.23
N LEU A 387 -19.02 -13.95 18.60
CA LEU A 387 -20.47 -13.91 18.75
C LEU A 387 -20.96 -15.11 19.55
N TYR A 388 -21.61 -14.84 20.68
CA TYR A 388 -22.13 -15.86 21.59
C TYR A 388 -23.63 -16.08 21.38
N ASP A 389 -24.15 -17.22 21.84
CA ASP A 389 -25.55 -17.64 21.70
C ASP A 389 -26.55 -16.88 22.59
N ASN A 390 -26.09 -15.91 23.39
CA ASN A 390 -26.88 -15.21 24.40
C ASN A 390 -27.06 -13.70 24.10
N ALA A 391 -26.96 -13.33 22.82
CA ALA A 391 -26.92 -11.95 22.32
C ALA A 391 -25.70 -11.13 22.77
N THR A 392 -24.69 -11.77 23.36
CA THR A 392 -23.43 -11.12 23.71
C THR A 392 -22.45 -11.26 22.56
N LEU A 393 -21.62 -10.23 22.40
CA LEU A 393 -20.45 -10.25 21.53
C LEU A 393 -19.27 -9.65 22.29
N SER A 394 -18.07 -10.13 21.98
CA SER A 394 -16.81 -9.53 22.41
C SER A 394 -15.99 -9.14 21.19
N MET A 395 -15.39 -7.96 21.20
CA MET A 395 -14.62 -7.45 20.07
C MET A 395 -13.34 -6.77 20.50
N ALA A 396 -12.32 -6.84 19.65
CA ALA A 396 -11.10 -6.06 19.78
C ALA A 396 -10.68 -5.57 18.38
N THR A 397 -10.00 -4.43 18.32
CA THR A 397 -9.49 -3.85 17.07
C THR A 397 -8.01 -3.56 17.17
N ALA A 398 -7.30 -3.71 16.05
CA ALA A 398 -5.88 -3.40 15.91
C ALA A 398 -5.70 -2.51 14.69
N GLY A 399 -5.63 -1.20 14.91
CA GLY A 399 -5.59 -0.16 13.88
C GLY A 399 -6.85 -0.04 13.02
N HIS A 400 -7.83 -0.92 13.23
CA HIS A 400 -9.02 -1.03 12.41
C HIS A 400 -10.10 -0.02 12.84
N PRO A 401 -10.93 0.52 11.92
CA PRO A 401 -12.02 1.41 12.26
C PRO A 401 -12.93 0.85 13.37
N PRO A 402 -13.39 1.69 14.31
CA PRO A 402 -14.28 1.24 15.37
C PRO A 402 -15.64 0.81 14.79
N PRO A 403 -16.16 -0.37 15.17
CA PRO A 403 -17.50 -0.80 14.76
C PRO A 403 -18.60 0.20 15.10
N ILE A 404 -19.67 0.20 14.30
CA ILE A 404 -20.85 1.05 14.53
C ILE A 404 -21.92 0.22 15.23
N LYS A 405 -22.42 0.70 16.36
CA LYS A 405 -23.65 0.20 16.98
C LYS A 405 -24.84 0.97 16.43
N VAL A 406 -25.80 0.25 15.84
CA VAL A 406 -27.06 0.82 15.35
C VAL A 406 -28.17 0.45 16.32
N SER A 407 -28.84 1.47 16.88
CA SER A 407 -29.91 1.30 17.85
C SER A 407 -31.09 2.23 17.55
N VAL A 408 -32.09 2.25 18.42
CA VAL A 408 -33.19 3.24 18.37
C VAL A 408 -32.72 4.67 18.61
N LEU A 409 -31.55 4.86 19.24
CA LEU A 409 -30.99 6.17 19.54
C LEU A 409 -30.19 6.75 18.36
N GLY A 410 -29.81 5.90 17.40
CA GLY A 410 -28.99 6.27 16.25
C GLY A 410 -27.88 5.26 15.97
N ALA A 411 -27.03 5.59 15.01
CA ALA A 411 -25.78 4.89 14.70
C ALA A 411 -24.59 5.59 15.39
N GLU A 412 -23.86 4.88 16.25
CA GLU A 412 -22.76 5.43 17.04
C GLU A 412 -21.52 4.53 16.95
N LEU A 413 -20.32 5.12 16.91
CA LEU A 413 -19.06 4.38 16.94
C LEU A 413 -18.83 3.78 18.34
N MET A 414 -18.43 2.53 18.39
CA MET A 414 -18.08 1.84 19.63
C MET A 414 -16.69 2.27 20.09
N ASP A 415 -16.52 2.46 21.41
CA ASP A 415 -15.24 2.82 22.02
C ASP A 415 -14.34 1.59 22.13
N VAL A 416 -13.79 1.16 20.99
CA VAL A 416 -12.82 0.07 20.88
C VAL A 416 -11.73 0.50 19.91
N GLY A 417 -10.49 0.34 20.34
CA GLY A 417 -9.32 0.76 19.60
C GLY A 417 -8.12 -0.12 19.94
N GLY A 418 -7.10 -0.04 19.11
CA GLY A 418 -5.83 -0.69 19.37
C GLY A 418 -4.81 -0.27 18.33
N ILE A 419 -3.53 -0.47 18.65
CA ILE A 419 -2.43 -0.13 17.76
C ILE A 419 -2.40 -1.08 16.55
N MET A 420 -1.92 -0.63 15.39
CA MET A 420 -1.74 -1.52 14.25
C MET A 420 -0.80 -2.70 14.62
N PRO A 421 -1.11 -3.92 14.16
CA PRO A 421 -0.23 -5.08 14.35
C PRO A 421 1.19 -4.82 13.84
N GLY A 422 2.18 -5.31 14.58
CA GLY A 422 3.60 -5.20 14.20
C GLY A 422 4.25 -3.85 14.51
N VAL A 423 3.52 -2.88 15.10
CA VAL A 423 4.10 -1.58 15.48
C VAL A 423 4.78 -1.62 16.84
N LEU A 424 4.22 -2.36 17.81
CA LEU A 424 4.73 -2.49 19.17
C LEU A 424 4.85 -3.97 19.54
N TYR A 425 6.00 -4.35 20.11
CA TYR A 425 6.22 -5.69 20.66
C TYR A 425 5.42 -5.86 21.95
N GLY A 426 4.69 -6.97 22.09
CA GLY A 426 3.83 -7.22 23.25
C GLY A 426 2.64 -6.27 23.34
N ALA A 427 2.08 -5.87 22.19
CA ALA A 427 0.87 -5.05 22.15
C ALA A 427 -0.30 -5.77 22.84
N ASP A 428 -0.89 -5.10 23.83
CA ASP A 428 -2.10 -5.56 24.51
C ASP A 428 -3.34 -4.93 23.87
N TYR A 429 -4.31 -5.77 23.52
CA TYR A 429 -5.53 -5.38 22.82
C TYR A 429 -6.73 -5.54 23.73
N GLN A 430 -7.32 -4.41 24.12
CA GLN A 430 -8.46 -4.43 25.02
C GLN A 430 -9.73 -4.89 24.31
N THR A 431 -10.39 -5.87 24.93
CA THR A 431 -11.64 -6.41 24.43
C THR A 431 -12.84 -5.71 25.03
N LEU A 432 -13.70 -5.18 24.16
CA LEU A 432 -15.00 -4.64 24.50
C LEU A 432 -16.06 -5.73 24.43
N THR A 433 -16.78 -5.95 25.52
CA THR A 433 -17.93 -6.88 25.55
C THR A 433 -19.23 -6.09 25.57
N SER A 434 -20.16 -6.44 24.69
CA SER A 434 -21.47 -5.80 24.58
C SER A 434 -22.57 -6.84 24.44
N ARG A 435 -23.74 -6.55 25.02
CA ARG A 435 -24.95 -7.35 24.83
C ARG A 435 -25.95 -6.56 24.00
N LEU A 436 -26.41 -7.14 22.90
CA LEU A 436 -27.40 -6.52 22.04
C LEU A 436 -28.81 -6.73 22.57
N SER A 437 -29.60 -5.66 22.49
CA SER A 437 -31.05 -5.72 22.67
C SER A 437 -31.73 -6.06 21.34
N SER A 438 -32.97 -6.54 21.41
CA SER A 438 -33.77 -6.84 20.22
C SER A 438 -33.85 -5.65 19.25
N GLY A 439 -33.50 -5.89 17.97
CA GLY A 439 -33.47 -4.88 16.91
C GLY A 439 -32.30 -3.90 16.97
N GLU A 440 -31.27 -4.16 17.78
CA GLU A 440 -29.95 -3.52 17.67
C GLU A 440 -29.03 -4.29 16.71
N ARG A 441 -28.14 -3.57 16.02
CA ARG A 441 -27.16 -4.16 15.10
C ARG A 441 -25.76 -3.67 15.35
N ILE A 442 -24.78 -4.46 14.95
CA ILE A 442 -23.39 -4.02 14.78
C ILE A 442 -23.06 -3.99 13.29
N ALA A 443 -22.43 -2.91 12.83
CA ALA A 443 -21.81 -2.83 11.52
C ALA A 443 -20.28 -2.82 11.69
N LEU A 444 -19.61 -3.83 11.13
CA LEU A 444 -18.17 -3.85 10.93
C LEU A 444 -17.90 -3.33 9.52
N TYR A 445 -16.92 -2.45 9.34
CA TYR A 445 -16.55 -1.96 8.01
C TYR A 445 -15.04 -1.69 7.86
N THR A 446 -14.52 -1.80 6.64
CA THR A 446 -13.16 -1.35 6.29
C THR A 446 -13.18 0.14 5.96
N ASP A 447 -12.05 0.82 6.13
CA ASP A 447 -11.94 2.29 6.00
C ASP A 447 -12.36 2.80 4.61
N GLY A 448 -12.19 1.98 3.57
CA GLY A 448 -12.67 2.23 2.22
C GLY A 448 -14.16 2.59 2.14
N LEU A 449 -15.00 2.16 3.09
CA LEU A 449 -16.42 2.56 3.15
C LEU A 449 -16.61 4.08 3.29
N PHE A 450 -15.68 4.78 3.95
CA PHE A 450 -15.75 6.23 4.18
C PHE A 450 -14.65 7.03 3.48
N GLU A 451 -13.53 6.40 3.13
CA GLU A 451 -12.39 7.05 2.49
C GLU A 451 -12.52 7.18 0.96
N ALA A 452 -13.48 6.49 0.36
CA ALA A 452 -13.74 6.47 -1.08
C ALA A 452 -14.38 7.76 -1.65
N ALA A 453 -13.88 8.95 -1.30
CA ALA A 453 -14.31 10.21 -1.94
C ALA A 453 -13.18 11.24 -2.09
N ASP A 454 -13.31 12.13 -3.08
CA ASP A 454 -12.30 13.12 -3.56
C ASP A 454 -11.89 14.20 -2.58
N SER A 455 -12.81 14.59 -1.71
CA SER A 455 -12.60 15.72 -0.81
C SER A 455 -13.08 15.36 0.58
N THR A 456 -12.51 16.03 1.59
CA THR A 456 -12.97 15.92 2.98
C THR A 456 -14.47 16.19 3.11
N GLU A 457 -15.00 17.15 2.34
CA GLU A 457 -16.43 17.48 2.35
C GLU A 457 -17.25 16.34 1.76
N SER A 458 -16.82 15.76 0.64
CA SER A 458 -17.48 14.60 0.02
C SER A 458 -17.45 13.37 0.93
N ARG A 459 -16.34 13.13 1.65
CA ARG A 459 -16.23 12.06 2.64
C ARG A 459 -17.19 12.25 3.81
N GLN A 460 -17.29 13.48 4.34
CA GLN A 460 -18.26 13.79 5.39
C GLN A 460 -19.71 13.64 4.92
N VAL A 461 -20.00 13.94 3.65
CA VAL A 461 -21.33 13.70 3.06
C VAL A 461 -21.60 12.21 2.94
N LEU A 462 -20.64 11.43 2.44
CA LEU A 462 -20.72 9.97 2.34
C LEU A 462 -20.94 9.33 3.72
N GLU A 463 -20.10 9.68 4.70
CA GLU A 463 -20.17 9.21 6.08
C GLU A 463 -21.56 9.47 6.68
N LYS A 464 -22.06 10.71 6.61
CA LYS A 464 -23.40 11.06 7.09
C LYS A 464 -24.51 10.31 6.37
N ALA A 465 -24.38 10.10 5.06
CA ALA A 465 -25.37 9.39 4.27
C ALA A 465 -25.43 7.91 4.66
N VAL A 466 -24.27 7.25 4.79
CA VAL A 466 -24.15 5.84 5.19
C VAL A 466 -24.65 5.64 6.63
N MET A 467 -24.23 6.49 7.57
CA MET A 467 -24.69 6.42 8.97
C MET A 467 -26.21 6.56 9.07
N ARG A 468 -26.80 7.49 8.32
CA ARG A 468 -28.26 7.65 8.27
C ARG A 468 -28.95 6.45 7.62
N GLU A 469 -28.37 5.84 6.60
CA GLU A 469 -28.99 4.68 5.95
C GLU A 469 -28.94 3.43 6.83
N LEU A 470 -27.89 3.27 7.64
CA LEU A 470 -27.83 2.24 8.68
C LEU A 470 -29.01 2.37 9.68
N GLU A 471 -29.34 3.60 10.07
CA GLU A 471 -30.51 3.87 10.94
C GLU A 471 -31.84 3.57 10.24
N ASN A 472 -32.01 4.03 9.00
CA ASN A 472 -33.25 3.88 8.22
C ASN A 472 -33.59 2.41 7.96
N THR A 473 -32.57 1.57 7.80
CA THR A 473 -32.71 0.16 7.40
C THR A 473 -32.82 -0.80 8.59
N ARG A 474 -32.82 -0.29 9.84
CA ARG A 474 -32.88 -1.09 11.08
C ARG A 474 -34.06 -2.06 11.17
N SER A 475 -35.18 -1.76 10.50
CA SER A 475 -36.37 -2.64 10.48
C SER A 475 -36.40 -3.64 9.32
N LEU A 476 -35.50 -3.52 8.34
CA LEU A 476 -35.41 -4.41 7.18
C LEU A 476 -34.53 -5.62 7.51
N PRO A 477 -34.70 -6.80 6.88
CA PRO A 477 -33.75 -7.91 7.05
C PRO A 477 -32.30 -7.47 6.80
N VAL A 478 -31.33 -8.00 7.57
CA VAL A 478 -29.91 -7.59 7.47
C VAL A 478 -29.35 -7.69 6.04
N GLY A 479 -29.79 -8.69 5.28
CA GLY A 479 -29.41 -8.88 3.88
C GLY A 479 -29.90 -7.77 2.95
N GLU A 480 -31.10 -7.23 3.19
CA GLU A 480 -31.61 -6.08 2.43
C GLU A 480 -30.96 -4.78 2.90
N ALA A 481 -30.80 -4.61 4.22
CA ALA A 481 -30.18 -3.45 4.82
C ALA A 481 -28.76 -3.20 4.30
N VAL A 482 -27.93 -4.24 4.21
CA VAL A 482 -26.55 -4.10 3.72
C VAL A 482 -26.51 -3.66 2.25
N GLN A 483 -27.45 -4.11 1.42
CA GLN A 483 -27.51 -3.69 0.00
C GLN A 483 -27.92 -2.23 -0.13
N HIS A 484 -28.86 -1.76 0.69
CA HIS A 484 -29.24 -0.35 0.75
C HIS A 484 -28.05 0.55 1.14
N VAL A 485 -27.29 0.15 2.16
CA VAL A 485 -26.08 0.87 2.56
C VAL A 485 -25.05 0.92 1.43
N MET A 486 -24.81 -0.21 0.76
CA MET A 486 -23.88 -0.23 -0.38
C MET A 486 -24.38 0.55 -1.59
N GLN A 487 -25.68 0.65 -1.80
CA GLN A 487 -26.24 1.51 -2.85
C GLN A 487 -25.99 3.00 -2.54
N VAL A 488 -26.06 3.40 -1.26
CA VAL A 488 -25.67 4.75 -0.84
C VAL A 488 -24.18 4.97 -1.05
N PHE A 489 -23.33 4.01 -0.68
CA PHE A 489 -21.91 4.05 -0.98
C PHE A 489 -21.65 4.22 -2.48
N ASP A 490 -22.29 3.43 -3.35
CA ASP A 490 -22.10 3.51 -4.81
C ASP A 490 -22.55 4.86 -5.40
N ASN A 491 -23.51 5.54 -4.77
CA ASN A 491 -24.03 6.82 -5.23
C ASN A 491 -23.14 8.02 -4.83
N TYR A 492 -22.45 7.93 -3.69
CA TYR A 492 -21.68 9.03 -3.11
C TYR A 492 -20.16 8.81 -3.13
N GLY A 493 -19.71 7.56 -3.23
CA GLY A 493 -18.31 7.15 -3.25
C GLY A 493 -17.78 6.82 -4.64
N ASP A 494 -16.46 6.93 -4.80
CA ASP A 494 -15.70 6.47 -5.96
C ASP A 494 -14.96 5.17 -5.61
N TRP A 495 -15.65 4.04 -5.84
CA TRP A 495 -15.18 2.69 -5.50
C TRP A 495 -13.92 2.24 -6.25
N HIS A 496 -13.42 3.00 -7.24
CA HIS A 496 -12.16 2.68 -7.92
C HIS A 496 -10.94 3.02 -7.08
N ARG A 497 -11.11 3.68 -5.93
CA ARG A 497 -10.00 4.16 -5.10
C ARG A 497 -9.54 3.20 -4.04
N ASP A 498 -10.48 2.51 -3.42
CA ASP A 498 -10.21 1.59 -2.34
C ASP A 498 -11.25 0.48 -2.30
N ASP A 499 -10.87 -0.65 -1.71
CA ASP A 499 -11.80 -1.73 -1.47
C ASP A 499 -12.67 -1.38 -0.25
N ALA A 500 -13.97 -1.66 -0.33
CA ALA A 500 -14.90 -1.36 0.74
C ALA A 500 -15.68 -2.62 1.09
N THR A 501 -15.59 -3.03 2.36
CA THR A 501 -16.28 -4.18 2.92
C THR A 501 -17.11 -3.74 4.12
N ILE A 502 -18.35 -4.21 4.19
CA ILE A 502 -19.22 -4.03 5.35
C ILE A 502 -19.89 -5.36 5.74
N VAL A 503 -19.96 -5.61 7.05
CA VAL A 503 -20.66 -6.75 7.66
C VAL A 503 -21.68 -6.22 8.65
N LEU A 504 -22.95 -6.58 8.48
CA LEU A 504 -24.03 -6.31 9.44
C LEU A 504 -24.32 -7.57 10.26
N LEU A 505 -24.44 -7.37 11.57
CA LEU A 505 -24.69 -8.41 12.57
C LEU A 505 -25.94 -8.04 13.36
N GLU A 506 -26.92 -8.94 13.44
CA GLU A 506 -28.12 -8.78 14.26
C GLU A 506 -28.42 -10.08 15.00
N TYR A 507 -28.76 -9.99 16.29
CA TYR A 507 -29.18 -11.16 17.04
C TYR A 507 -30.70 -11.37 16.90
N ALA A 508 -31.10 -12.50 16.33
CA ALA A 508 -32.50 -12.92 16.27
C ALA A 508 -32.86 -13.64 17.58
N GLU A 509 -33.83 -13.11 18.33
CA GLU A 509 -34.31 -13.83 19.51
C GLU A 509 -34.93 -15.18 19.08
N PRO A 510 -34.57 -16.29 19.75
CA PRO A 510 -35.19 -17.57 19.46
C PRO A 510 -36.70 -17.47 19.74
N VAL A 511 -37.51 -17.88 18.76
CA VAL A 511 -38.96 -18.01 18.95
C VAL A 511 -39.17 -19.09 20.00
N LEU A 512 -39.64 -18.70 21.19
CA LEU A 512 -40.09 -19.64 22.20
C LEU A 512 -41.37 -20.31 21.68
N ASP A 513 -41.23 -21.55 21.21
CA ASP A 513 -42.35 -22.44 20.83
C ASP A 513 -43.25 -22.79 22.03
#